data_AF-R1EBH9-F1
#
_entry.id   AF-R1EBH9-F1
#
_cell.length_a   1.000
_cell.length_b   1.000
_cell.length_c   1.000
_cell.angle_alpha   90.00
_cell.angle_beta   90.00
_cell.angle_gamma   90.00
#
_symmetry.space_group_name_H-M   'P 1'
#
loop_
_entity.id
_entity.type
_entity.pdbx_description
1 polymer ?
#
loop_
_entity_poly.entity_id
_entity_poly.type
_entity_poly.pdbx_seq_one_letter_code
_entity_poly.pdbx_strand_id
1 'polypeptide(L)'
;MFGKSLVFFTAALGAANAYKATMTAYGSSDNNGSGNCVKTGACGYYFDPGYTAAVSQNLYGVGPSEGAGPACGKCYALTAEKDSSGNALSGAGKSVVVRVDNLCPASGNSVCSMKTLSDTNSYGANVNFDLCIDSGASKAVFGGDDIGLAQGTAEEVDCSQWSGKQVGDGWKRHALAFSG
;
A
#
# COMPACT_ATOMS: atom_id res chain seq x y z
N MET A 1 35.76 35.17 23.33
CA MET A 1 35.45 34.52 22.05
C MET A 1 34.86 33.16 22.36
N PHE A 2 33.54 33.01 22.31
CA PHE A 2 32.84 31.76 22.62
C PHE A 2 32.84 30.86 21.38
N GLY A 3 33.59 29.76 21.43
CA GLY A 3 33.62 28.74 20.38
C GLY A 3 32.29 28.00 20.31
N LYS A 4 31.56 28.17 19.21
CA LYS A 4 30.34 27.43 18.91
C LYS A 4 30.71 25.99 18.54
N SER A 5 30.41 25.04 19.42
CA SER A 5 30.40 23.62 19.07
C SER A 5 29.33 23.37 18.01
N LEU A 6 29.75 22.97 16.81
CA LEU A 6 28.88 22.30 15.85
C LEU A 6 28.66 20.86 16.34
N VAL A 7 27.50 20.61 16.94
CA VAL A 7 26.98 19.26 17.13
C VAL A 7 26.40 18.82 15.80
N PHE A 8 27.10 17.93 15.10
CA PHE A 8 26.56 17.22 13.96
C PHE A 8 25.51 16.22 14.46
N PHE A 9 24.24 16.57 14.30
CA PHE A 9 23.15 15.60 14.41
C PHE A 9 23.18 14.71 13.16
N THR A 10 23.84 13.56 13.26
CA THR A 10 23.60 12.46 12.32
C THR A 10 22.21 11.91 12.62
N ALA A 11 21.24 12.30 11.78
CA ALA A 11 19.94 11.65 11.77
C ALA A 11 20.17 10.18 11.39
N ALA A 12 20.05 9.27 12.37
CA ALA A 12 19.91 7.87 12.09
C ALA A 12 18.55 7.69 11.39
N LEU A 13 18.56 7.59 10.07
CA LEU A 13 17.47 6.97 9.31
C LEU A 13 17.39 5.54 9.82
N GLY A 14 16.45 5.28 10.74
CA GLY A 14 16.12 3.91 11.10
C GLY A 14 15.76 3.19 9.82
N ALA A 15 16.50 2.14 9.47
CA ALA A 15 16.20 1.30 8.33
C ALA A 15 14.82 0.68 8.56
N ALA A 16 13.77 1.30 8.03
CA ALA A 16 12.52 0.60 7.78
C ALA A 16 12.88 -0.53 6.81
N ASN A 17 12.63 -1.79 7.22
CA ASN A 17 12.93 -2.93 6.37
C ASN A 17 12.06 -2.81 5.10
N ALA A 18 12.67 -2.43 3.98
CA ALA A 18 11.98 -2.40 2.70
C ALA A 18 11.53 -3.81 2.32
N TYR A 19 10.26 -3.97 1.97
CA TYR A 19 9.72 -5.22 1.46
C TYR A 19 10.05 -5.39 -0.01
N LYS A 20 10.26 -6.64 -0.45
CA LYS A 20 10.07 -6.96 -1.86
C LYS A 20 8.59 -6.94 -2.16
N ALA A 21 8.19 -6.17 -3.15
CA ALA A 21 6.78 -5.95 -3.48
C ALA A 21 6.49 -6.36 -4.92
N THR A 22 5.31 -6.96 -5.12
CA THR A 22 4.61 -6.87 -6.39
C THR A 22 3.62 -5.72 -6.33
N MET A 23 3.41 -5.06 -7.46
CA MET A 23 2.40 -4.03 -7.61
C MET A 23 1.47 -4.42 -8.76
N THR A 24 0.18 -4.53 -8.47
CA THR A 24 -0.89 -4.77 -9.45
C THR A 24 -1.80 -3.55 -9.51
N ALA A 25 -2.84 -3.59 -10.33
CA ALA A 25 -3.82 -2.52 -10.39
C ALA A 25 -5.24 -3.08 -10.40
N TYR A 26 -6.15 -2.33 -9.77
CA TYR A 26 -7.57 -2.63 -9.71
C TYR A 26 -8.41 -1.38 -9.93
N GLY A 27 -9.55 -1.54 -10.59
CA GLY A 27 -10.53 -0.48 -10.84
C GLY A 27 -11.81 -0.66 -10.02
N SER A 28 -12.63 0.39 -9.96
CA SER A 28 -13.94 0.35 -9.31
C SER A 28 -14.97 -0.60 -9.96
N SER A 29 -14.63 -1.21 -11.10
CA SER A 29 -15.43 -2.25 -11.77
C SER A 29 -14.92 -3.67 -11.52
N ASP A 30 -13.87 -3.87 -10.72
CA ASP A 30 -13.30 -5.20 -10.53
C ASP A 30 -14.13 -6.05 -9.57
N ASN A 31 -14.54 -7.22 -10.05
CA ASN A 31 -15.28 -8.22 -9.28
C ASN A 31 -14.37 -9.08 -8.38
N ASN A 32 -13.04 -8.91 -8.45
CA ASN A 32 -12.04 -9.72 -7.74
C ASN A 32 -11.75 -9.23 -6.31
N GLY A 33 -12.76 -8.67 -5.63
CA GLY A 33 -12.69 -8.32 -4.21
C GLY A 33 -12.34 -6.86 -3.88
N SER A 34 -11.91 -6.08 -4.87
CA SER A 34 -11.47 -4.68 -4.68
C SER A 34 -12.30 -3.63 -5.44
N GLY A 35 -13.52 -3.91 -5.93
CA GLY A 35 -14.33 -2.96 -6.73
C GLY A 35 -14.79 -1.64 -6.06
N ASN A 36 -14.10 -1.19 -5.02
CA ASN A 36 -14.37 -0.03 -4.18
C ASN A 36 -13.20 0.96 -4.13
N CYS A 37 -12.35 1.06 -5.15
CA CYS A 37 -11.15 1.89 -5.09
C CYS A 37 -11.40 3.40 -4.86
N VAL A 38 -12.60 3.91 -5.19
CA VAL A 38 -13.10 5.26 -4.82
C VAL A 38 -14.35 5.23 -3.94
N LYS A 39 -14.56 4.12 -3.23
CA LYS A 39 -15.67 3.92 -2.28
C LYS A 39 -15.10 3.39 -0.99
N THR A 40 -15.93 3.28 0.05
CA THR A 40 -15.48 2.76 1.35
C THR A 40 -14.76 1.41 1.21
N GLY A 41 -13.47 1.43 1.52
CA GLY A 41 -12.56 0.27 1.52
C GLY A 41 -12.75 -0.65 2.74
N ALA A 42 -11.95 -1.70 2.81
CA ALA A 42 -11.88 -2.57 3.99
C ALA A 42 -11.48 -1.80 5.28
N CYS A 43 -10.83 -0.64 5.16
CA CYS A 43 -10.52 0.24 6.29
C CYS A 43 -11.73 1.04 6.81
N GLY A 44 -12.86 1.04 6.09
CA GLY A 44 -14.07 1.76 6.48
C GLY A 44 -14.07 3.25 6.10
N TYR A 45 -13.07 3.68 5.35
CA TYR A 45 -12.96 4.98 4.71
C TYR A 45 -12.31 4.81 3.33
N TYR A 46 -12.21 5.89 2.58
CA TYR A 46 -11.41 5.97 1.34
C TYR A 46 -10.72 7.32 1.27
N PHE A 47 -9.92 7.55 0.24
CA PHE A 47 -9.29 8.84 -0.01
C PHE A 47 -9.70 9.39 -1.37
N ASP A 48 -10.03 10.68 -1.41
CA ASP A 48 -10.33 11.41 -2.64
C ASP A 48 -10.07 12.92 -2.43
N PRO A 49 -9.08 13.53 -3.12
CA PRO A 49 -8.09 12.88 -3.99
C PRO A 49 -7.01 12.14 -3.17
N GLY A 50 -6.12 11.40 -3.85
CA GLY A 50 -4.88 10.86 -3.30
C GLY A 50 -4.61 9.42 -3.75
N TYR A 51 -3.35 9.03 -3.89
CA TYR A 51 -2.99 7.68 -4.37
C TYR A 51 -3.24 6.63 -3.30
N THR A 52 -4.02 5.59 -3.63
CA THR A 52 -4.39 4.54 -2.69
C THR A 52 -4.07 3.15 -3.20
N ALA A 53 -3.99 2.21 -2.26
CA ALA A 53 -3.74 0.81 -2.55
C ALA A 53 -4.47 -0.12 -1.58
N ALA A 54 -4.96 -1.23 -2.10
CA ALA A 54 -5.21 -2.42 -1.31
C ALA A 54 -3.87 -3.14 -1.07
N VAL A 55 -3.68 -3.72 0.11
CA VAL A 55 -2.46 -4.49 0.42
C VAL A 55 -2.77 -5.95 0.70
N SER A 56 -1.83 -6.84 0.37
CA SER A 56 -1.96 -8.27 0.63
C SER A 56 -2.30 -8.56 2.09
N GLN A 57 -3.11 -9.60 2.32
CA GLN A 57 -3.68 -9.89 3.63
C GLN A 57 -2.64 -10.04 4.75
N ASN A 58 -1.44 -10.58 4.47
CA ASN A 58 -0.35 -10.67 5.42
C ASN A 58 0.17 -9.31 5.90
N LEU A 59 0.16 -8.29 5.03
CA LEU A 59 0.52 -6.91 5.39
C LEU A 59 -0.68 -6.18 6.00
N TYR A 60 -1.89 -6.38 5.44
CA TYR A 60 -3.11 -5.79 5.98
C TYR A 60 -3.33 -6.17 7.45
N GLY A 61 -3.10 -7.44 7.78
CA GLY A 61 -3.00 -7.97 9.15
C GLY A 61 -4.24 -8.71 9.66
N VAL A 62 -5.38 -8.60 8.99
CA VAL A 62 -6.61 -9.36 9.28
C VAL A 62 -7.27 -9.82 7.97
N GLY A 63 -8.15 -10.81 8.04
CA GLY A 63 -8.90 -11.33 6.91
C GLY A 63 -10.18 -10.56 6.57
N PRO A 64 -10.87 -10.99 5.51
CA PRO A 64 -12.16 -10.42 5.11
C PRO A 64 -13.19 -10.47 6.26
N SER A 65 -13.98 -9.40 6.40
CA SER A 65 -15.01 -9.25 7.43
C SER A 65 -14.52 -9.13 8.88
N GLU A 66 -13.20 -9.02 9.11
CA GLU A 66 -12.62 -8.80 10.45
C GLU A 66 -12.37 -7.31 10.77
N GLY A 67 -12.69 -6.42 9.82
CA GLY A 67 -12.61 -4.96 9.97
C GLY A 67 -11.30 -4.34 9.50
N ALA A 68 -10.96 -3.18 10.05
CA ALA A 68 -9.75 -2.44 9.71
C ALA A 68 -8.51 -3.13 10.29
N GLY A 69 -7.60 -3.56 9.43
CA GLY A 69 -6.32 -4.13 9.82
C GLY A 69 -5.30 -3.05 10.24
N PRO A 70 -4.19 -3.43 10.89
CA PRO A 70 -3.13 -2.51 11.31
C PRO A 70 -2.48 -1.72 10.17
N ALA A 71 -2.59 -2.16 8.91
CA ALA A 71 -2.07 -1.40 7.77
C ALA A 71 -2.93 -0.20 7.38
N CYS A 72 -4.19 -0.14 7.83
CA CYS A 72 -5.11 0.91 7.45
C CYS A 72 -4.55 2.31 7.75
N GLY A 73 -4.44 3.14 6.72
CA GLY A 73 -4.04 4.52 6.81
C GLY A 73 -2.53 4.73 6.85
N LYS A 74 -1.72 3.65 6.84
CA LYS A 74 -0.28 3.72 6.67
C LYS A 74 0.09 4.14 5.24
N CYS A 75 1.24 4.79 5.11
CA CYS A 75 1.76 5.24 3.83
C CYS A 75 3.02 4.46 3.45
N TYR A 76 3.13 4.14 2.17
CA TYR A 76 4.25 3.38 1.63
C TYR A 76 4.82 4.07 0.40
N ALA A 77 6.13 4.26 0.38
CA ALA A 77 6.86 4.63 -0.83
C ALA A 77 7.08 3.37 -1.66
N LEU A 78 6.50 3.35 -2.86
CA LEU A 78 6.59 2.25 -3.81
C LEU A 78 7.57 2.60 -4.92
N THR A 79 8.55 1.73 -5.16
CA THR A 79 9.48 1.86 -6.27
C THR A 79 9.31 0.66 -7.18
N ALA A 80 8.65 0.85 -8.33
CA ALA A 80 8.49 -0.19 -9.33
C ALA A 80 9.72 -0.19 -10.26
N GLU A 81 10.23 -1.38 -10.60
CA GLU A 81 11.48 -1.51 -11.38
C GLU A 81 11.24 -2.21 -12.72
N LYS A 82 10.52 -3.33 -12.69
CA LYS A 82 10.33 -4.20 -13.86
C LYS A 82 8.94 -4.79 -13.96
N ASP A 83 8.49 -5.10 -15.17
CA ASP A 83 7.26 -5.85 -15.42
C ASP A 83 7.43 -7.35 -15.10
N SER A 84 6.34 -8.12 -15.24
CA SER A 84 6.35 -9.58 -15.04
C SER A 84 7.24 -10.35 -16.03
N SER A 85 7.61 -9.75 -17.16
CA SER A 85 8.52 -10.33 -18.16
C SER A 85 9.99 -9.96 -17.90
N GLY A 86 10.26 -9.11 -16.91
CA GLY A 86 11.59 -8.66 -16.52
C GLY A 86 12.08 -7.42 -17.26
N ASN A 87 11.24 -6.76 -18.06
CA ASN A 87 11.60 -5.51 -18.73
C ASN A 87 11.52 -4.34 -17.76
N ALA A 88 12.47 -3.41 -17.84
CA ALA A 88 12.45 -2.20 -17.03
C ALA A 88 11.24 -1.33 -17.39
N LEU A 89 10.58 -0.76 -16.38
CA LEU A 89 9.46 0.16 -16.59
C LEU A 89 9.96 1.54 -17.00
N SER A 90 9.12 2.30 -17.72
CA SER A 90 9.37 3.72 -18.02
C SER A 90 9.52 4.58 -16.74
N GLY A 91 8.84 4.17 -15.66
CA GLY A 91 8.92 4.76 -14.33
C GLY A 91 9.99 4.17 -13.41
N ALA A 92 10.88 3.28 -13.89
CA ALA A 92 11.81 2.54 -13.05
C ALA A 92 12.63 3.45 -12.11
N GLY A 93 12.73 3.04 -10.85
CA GLY A 93 13.49 3.75 -9.81
C GLY A 93 12.80 5.01 -9.23
N LYS A 94 11.60 5.38 -9.69
CA LYS A 94 10.82 6.47 -9.07
C LYS A 94 10.01 5.94 -7.91
N SER A 95 10.08 6.63 -6.77
CA SER A 95 9.25 6.33 -5.62
C SER A 95 7.95 7.14 -5.66
N VAL A 96 6.82 6.46 -5.52
CA VAL A 96 5.48 7.05 -5.41
C VAL A 96 4.87 6.64 -4.09
N VAL A 97 4.41 7.61 -3.31
CA VAL A 97 3.80 7.33 -2.00
C VAL A 97 2.31 7.04 -2.18
N VAL A 98 1.87 5.89 -1.68
CA VAL A 98 0.47 5.49 -1.62
C VAL A 98 0.01 5.36 -0.18
N ARG A 99 -1.30 5.44 0.05
CA ARG A 99 -1.90 5.23 1.36
C ARG A 99 -2.87 4.06 1.34
N VAL A 100 -2.77 3.19 2.34
CA VAL A 100 -3.57 1.97 2.42
C VAL A 100 -4.98 2.29 2.89
N ASP A 101 -5.98 1.89 2.12
CA ASP A 101 -7.41 2.02 2.46
C ASP A 101 -8.20 0.72 2.32
N ASN A 102 -7.57 -0.33 1.79
CA ASN A 102 -8.28 -1.54 1.41
C ASN A 102 -7.45 -2.83 1.58
N LEU A 103 -8.12 -3.96 1.48
CA LEU A 103 -7.55 -5.30 1.62
C LEU A 103 -7.53 -6.00 0.26
N CYS A 104 -6.37 -6.55 -0.11
CA CYS A 104 -6.26 -7.56 -1.15
C CYS A 104 -6.30 -8.95 -0.49
N PRO A 105 -7.44 -9.66 -0.53
CA PRO A 105 -7.61 -10.91 0.22
C PRO A 105 -6.74 -12.03 -0.33
N ALA A 106 -6.26 -12.92 0.55
CA ALA A 106 -5.47 -14.08 0.11
C ALA A 106 -6.32 -15.10 -0.69
N SER A 107 -7.62 -15.18 -0.41
CA SER A 107 -8.55 -16.05 -1.12
C SER A 107 -8.84 -15.51 -2.51
N GLY A 108 -8.66 -16.34 -3.54
CA GLY A 108 -8.95 -15.97 -4.94
C GLY A 108 -7.91 -15.06 -5.60
N ASN A 109 -6.87 -14.63 -4.88
CA ASN A 109 -5.81 -13.77 -5.42
C ASN A 109 -4.42 -14.32 -5.06
N SER A 110 -3.78 -14.99 -6.01
CA SER A 110 -2.49 -15.68 -5.82
C SER A 110 -1.31 -14.73 -5.59
N VAL A 111 -1.40 -13.46 -6.03
CA VAL A 111 -0.33 -12.48 -5.75
C VAL A 111 -0.41 -11.91 -4.33
N CYS A 112 -1.58 -12.03 -3.67
CA CYS A 112 -1.84 -11.58 -2.31
C CYS A 112 -1.89 -12.71 -1.28
N SER A 113 -1.61 -13.96 -1.67
CA SER A 113 -1.82 -15.16 -0.84
C SER A 113 -0.65 -15.54 0.08
N MET A 114 0.30 -14.64 0.32
CA MET A 114 1.38 -14.86 1.30
C MET A 114 0.77 -15.01 2.69
N LYS A 115 1.26 -15.98 3.49
CA LYS A 115 0.74 -16.23 4.84
C LYS A 115 1.36 -15.30 5.88
N THR A 116 2.64 -15.02 5.74
CA THR A 116 3.44 -14.16 6.62
C THR A 116 4.24 -13.14 5.81
N LEU A 117 4.86 -12.16 6.48
CA LEU A 117 5.76 -11.20 5.82
C LEU A 117 7.10 -11.81 5.39
N SER A 118 7.42 -13.03 5.83
CA SER A 118 8.63 -13.77 5.42
C SER A 118 8.38 -14.68 4.22
N ASP A 119 7.11 -15.00 3.93
CA ASP A 119 6.74 -15.78 2.74
C ASP A 119 6.88 -14.94 1.48
N THR A 120 6.83 -15.60 0.32
CA THR A 120 6.81 -14.92 -0.97
C THR A 120 5.74 -15.48 -1.90
N ASN A 121 5.21 -14.65 -2.79
CA ASN A 121 4.38 -15.11 -3.92
C ASN A 121 5.25 -15.72 -5.04
N SER A 122 4.60 -16.13 -6.14
CA SER A 122 5.25 -16.71 -7.33
C SER A 122 6.27 -15.78 -8.00
N TYR A 123 6.28 -14.49 -7.64
CA TYR A 123 7.21 -13.48 -8.13
C TYR A 123 8.33 -13.16 -7.13
N GLY A 124 8.41 -13.89 -6.01
CA GLY A 124 9.44 -13.68 -4.99
C GLY A 124 9.26 -12.42 -4.14
N ALA A 125 8.04 -11.83 -4.12
CA ALA A 125 7.71 -10.68 -3.32
C ALA A 125 7.02 -11.06 -2.00
N ASN A 126 7.32 -10.34 -0.94
CA ASN A 126 6.77 -10.54 0.40
C ASN A 126 5.36 -9.99 0.56
N VAL A 127 5.06 -8.92 -0.18
CA VAL A 127 3.80 -8.18 -0.11
C VAL A 127 3.32 -7.83 -1.52
N ASN A 128 2.02 -7.62 -1.68
CA ASN A 128 1.43 -7.06 -2.89
C ASN A 128 0.72 -5.75 -2.57
N PHE A 129 0.94 -4.74 -3.43
CA PHE A 129 0.18 -3.50 -3.45
C PHE A 129 -0.69 -3.51 -4.71
N ASP A 130 -2.00 -3.65 -4.52
CA ASP A 130 -2.97 -3.56 -5.60
C ASP A 130 -3.41 -2.09 -5.68
N LEU A 131 -3.05 -1.40 -6.77
CA LEU A 131 -3.15 0.06 -6.90
C LEU A 131 -4.49 0.49 -7.46
N CYS A 132 -5.14 1.48 -6.85
CA CYS A 132 -6.41 2.01 -7.35
C CYS A 132 -6.19 2.79 -8.66
N ILE A 133 -6.72 2.27 -9.77
CA ILE A 133 -6.63 2.90 -11.10
C ILE A 133 -7.29 4.28 -11.09
N ASP A 134 -8.46 4.39 -10.45
CA ASP A 134 -9.27 5.62 -10.47
C ASP A 134 -8.63 6.75 -9.65
N SER A 135 -7.73 6.44 -8.71
CA SER A 135 -6.92 7.42 -7.98
C SER A 135 -5.74 7.96 -8.80
N GLY A 136 -5.40 7.32 -9.92
CA GLY A 136 -4.19 7.57 -10.71
C GLY A 136 -2.93 6.88 -10.17
N ALA A 137 -3.03 6.10 -9.09
CA ALA A 137 -1.88 5.45 -8.46
C ALA A 137 -1.15 4.48 -9.39
N SER A 138 -1.88 3.64 -10.15
CA SER A 138 -1.28 2.66 -11.07
C SER A 138 -0.40 3.35 -12.12
N LYS A 139 -0.94 4.35 -12.81
CA LYS A 139 -0.21 5.14 -13.82
C LYS A 139 1.00 5.84 -13.23
N ALA A 140 0.87 6.41 -12.03
CA ALA A 140 1.96 7.10 -11.34
C ALA A 140 3.11 6.14 -10.99
N VAL A 141 2.80 4.96 -10.44
CA VAL A 141 3.79 3.96 -10.04
C VAL A 141 4.42 3.26 -11.25
N PHE A 142 3.62 2.89 -12.24
CA PHE A 142 4.09 2.12 -13.41
C PHE A 142 4.74 3.00 -14.49
N GLY A 143 4.39 4.28 -14.56
CA GLY A 143 4.83 5.18 -15.62
C GLY A 143 4.12 4.93 -16.96
N GLY A 144 3.01 4.19 -16.98
CA GLY A 144 2.23 3.84 -18.18
C GLY A 144 0.92 3.12 -17.83
N ASP A 145 0.06 2.92 -18.83
CA ASP A 145 -1.32 2.42 -18.64
C ASP A 145 -1.48 0.90 -18.94
N ASP A 146 -0.46 0.22 -19.48
CA ASP A 146 -0.52 -1.18 -19.97
C ASP A 146 0.34 -2.17 -19.15
N ILE A 147 0.54 -1.91 -17.85
CA ILE A 147 1.34 -2.77 -16.97
C ILE A 147 0.41 -3.47 -15.98
N GLY A 148 0.20 -4.78 -16.18
CA GLY A 148 -0.67 -5.58 -15.31
C GLY A 148 -0.02 -6.00 -13.99
N LEU A 149 1.32 -6.09 -13.95
CA LEU A 149 2.09 -6.40 -12.75
C LEU A 149 3.50 -5.84 -12.86
N ALA A 150 3.96 -5.21 -11.79
CA ALA A 150 5.33 -4.79 -11.59
C ALA A 150 5.96 -5.47 -10.37
N GLN A 151 7.28 -5.61 -10.39
CA GLN A 151 8.11 -6.01 -9.26
C GLN A 151 8.99 -4.84 -8.82
N GLY A 152 9.20 -4.72 -7.52
CA GLY A 152 9.98 -3.63 -6.95
C GLY A 152 10.08 -3.72 -5.44
N THR A 153 10.11 -2.55 -4.79
CA THR A 153 10.18 -2.43 -3.34
C THR A 153 9.07 -1.55 -2.77
N ALA A 154 8.78 -1.78 -1.48
CA ALA A 154 7.87 -0.95 -0.70
C ALA A 154 8.51 -0.63 0.66
N GLU A 155 8.52 0.65 1.03
CA GLU A 155 9.03 1.13 2.31
C GLU A 155 7.92 1.90 3.05
N GLU A 156 7.67 1.57 4.31
CA GLU A 156 6.74 2.33 5.15
C GLU A 156 7.34 3.72 5.43
N VAL A 157 6.58 4.78 5.15
CA VAL A 157 7.03 6.17 5.30
C VAL A 157 6.02 6.98 6.11
N ASP A 158 6.47 8.13 6.60
CA ASP A 158 5.58 9.09 7.23
C ASP A 158 4.56 9.65 6.21
N CYS A 159 3.28 9.68 6.60
CA CYS A 159 2.20 10.13 5.72
C CYS A 159 2.25 11.63 5.38
N SER A 160 3.13 12.43 5.98
CA SER A 160 3.43 13.79 5.49
C SER A 160 4.00 13.82 4.07
N GLN A 161 4.51 12.68 3.58
CA GLN A 161 4.96 12.52 2.20
C GLN A 161 3.83 12.15 1.22
N TRP A 162 2.64 11.83 1.74
CA TRP A 162 1.46 11.53 0.94
C TRP A 162 0.55 12.76 0.85
N SER A 163 -0.06 12.97 -0.32
CA SER A 163 -1.03 14.05 -0.53
C SER A 163 -2.39 13.48 -0.87
N GLY A 164 -3.42 14.02 -0.21
CA GLY A 164 -4.80 13.65 -0.43
C GLY A 164 -5.69 13.94 0.77
N LYS A 165 -6.94 13.49 0.71
CA LYS A 165 -7.94 13.74 1.75
C LYS A 165 -8.75 12.48 2.03
N GLN A 166 -8.93 12.17 3.32
CA GLN A 166 -9.80 11.07 3.74
C GLN A 166 -11.27 11.46 3.61
N VAL A 167 -12.07 10.52 3.15
CA VAL A 167 -13.53 10.60 3.14
C VAL A 167 -14.11 9.44 3.95
N GLY A 168 -14.99 9.78 4.90
CA GLY A 168 -15.56 8.85 5.86
C GLY A 168 -14.77 8.76 7.18
N ASP A 169 -15.47 8.35 8.23
CA ASP A 169 -14.95 8.31 9.61
C ASP A 169 -14.31 6.94 9.99
N GLY A 170 -14.23 5.99 9.04
CA GLY A 170 -13.87 4.61 9.34
C GLY A 170 -15.04 3.79 9.89
N TRP A 171 -14.79 2.50 10.13
CA TRP A 171 -15.73 1.66 10.86
C TRP A 171 -15.86 2.21 12.29
N LYS A 172 -16.97 2.89 12.59
CA LYS A 172 -17.31 3.20 13.98
C LYS A 172 -17.42 1.86 14.68
N ARG A 173 -16.48 1.55 15.58
CA ARG A 173 -16.71 0.49 16.56
C ARG A 173 -17.99 0.91 17.26
N HIS A 174 -19.09 0.20 17.03
CA HIS A 174 -20.09 0.09 18.06
C HIS A 174 -19.32 -0.50 19.23
N ALA A 175 -18.88 0.37 20.14
CA ALA A 175 -18.54 -0.03 21.47
C ALA A 175 -19.81 -0.65 22.02
N LEU A 176 -19.97 -1.96 21.78
CA LEU A 176 -20.80 -2.77 22.62
C LEU A 176 -20.23 -2.53 24.01
N ALA A 177 -20.97 -1.73 24.77
CA ALA A 177 -20.77 -1.57 26.18
C ALA A 177 -20.73 -2.98 26.78
N PHE A 178 -19.53 -3.47 27.09
CA PHE A 178 -19.38 -4.47 28.14
C PHE A 178 -19.63 -3.72 29.45
N SER A 179 -20.92 -3.52 29.74
CA SER A 179 -21.44 -3.14 31.03
C SER A 179 -22.46 -4.21 31.38
N GLY A 180 -21.98 -5.25 32.07
CA GLY A 180 -22.72 -6.41 32.52
C GLY A 180 -21.78 -7.32 33.28
#